data_AF-A0A6P0NBR6-F1
#
_entry.id   AF-A0A6P0NBR6-F1
#
_cell.length_a   1.000
_cell.length_b   1.000
_cell.length_c   1.000
_cell.angle_alpha   90.00
_cell.angle_beta   90.00
_cell.angle_gamma   90.00
#
_symmetry.space_group_name_H-M   'P 1'
#
loop_
_entity.id
_entity.type
_entity.pdbx_description
1 polymer ?
#
loop_
_entity_poly.entity_id
_entity_poly.type
_entity_poly.pdbx_seq_one_letter_code
_entity_poly.pdbx_strand_id
1 'polypeptide(L)'
;MPQYFSPGVYVEEVPPSSRPIVGVATSVAGFIGIVPDSIQLPAERVETTSDDTTTVTFKVEAKTLPEAGIPKLVTNWSQFITTFADLVGDKTLEDLTEVDQTDFDANQINAWSRFAQAVYGFFNNGGTRCYVIRISANTELAAALNSFAAIDEITMVAIPGITSQAEQQAVIEHCENLQDRFAILDGQQNPTTFDRDSIKGSTRDSNYAALYFPWITVFDPAQQILNPSSNGSIFLPPSGHMAGVYARVDGERGVFKAPANEVIRGALDLEYNLTRAEQDGLNP
;
A
#
# COMPACT_ATOMS: atom_id res chain seq x y z
N MET A 1 -22.28 -13.84 6.86
CA MET A 1 -23.24 -13.08 7.70
C MET A 1 -23.64 -13.91 8.92
N PRO A 2 -23.71 -13.34 10.15
CA PRO A 2 -24.14 -14.09 11.33
C PRO A 2 -25.64 -14.41 11.25
N GLN A 3 -26.01 -15.68 11.44
CA GLN A 3 -27.40 -16.12 11.55
C GLN A 3 -27.81 -16.15 13.02
N TYR A 4 -28.76 -15.27 13.40
CA TYR A 4 -29.33 -15.22 14.75
C TYR A 4 -30.67 -15.97 14.77
N PHE A 5 -30.73 -17.09 15.50
CA PHE A 5 -31.89 -18.00 15.52
C PHE A 5 -32.89 -17.70 16.65
N SER A 6 -32.77 -16.57 17.35
CA SER A 6 -33.70 -16.19 18.43
C SER A 6 -33.86 -14.67 18.55
N PRO A 7 -35.05 -14.19 18.96
CA PRO A 7 -35.24 -12.77 19.25
C PRO A 7 -34.54 -12.41 20.56
N GLY A 8 -33.53 -11.53 20.49
CA GLY A 8 -32.74 -11.06 21.63
C GLY A 8 -31.78 -9.91 21.25
N VAL A 9 -31.10 -9.33 22.24
CA VAL A 9 -30.00 -8.38 22.02
C VAL A 9 -28.68 -9.15 22.07
N TYR A 10 -27.93 -9.08 20.98
CA TYR A 10 -26.62 -9.73 20.87
C TYR A 10 -25.53 -8.66 21.00
N VAL A 11 -24.51 -8.97 21.81
CA VAL A 11 -23.31 -8.13 21.97
C VAL A 11 -22.16 -8.91 21.37
N GLU A 12 -21.53 -8.36 20.33
CA GLU A 12 -20.36 -8.90 19.67
C GLU A 12 -19.19 -7.94 19.89
N GLU A 13 -18.08 -8.44 20.42
CA GLU A 13 -16.84 -7.68 20.48
C GLU A 13 -16.14 -7.76 19.12
N VAL A 14 -16.46 -6.80 18.26
CA VAL A 14 -15.63 -6.54 17.08
C VAL A 14 -14.40 -5.75 17.57
N PRO A 15 -13.16 -6.22 17.38
CA PRO A 15 -11.99 -5.39 17.63
C PRO A 15 -12.16 -4.09 16.84
N PRO A 16 -12.09 -2.90 17.46
CA PRO A 16 -12.34 -1.67 16.73
C PRO A 16 -11.24 -1.49 15.67
N SER A 17 -11.58 -1.71 14.41
CA SER A 17 -10.79 -1.25 13.26
C SER A 17 -10.93 0.27 13.07
N SER A 18 -11.97 0.87 13.66
CA SER A 18 -12.21 2.31 13.66
C SER A 18 -11.39 3.00 14.74
N ARG A 19 -10.40 3.79 14.30
CA ARG A 19 -9.68 4.73 15.15
C ARG A 19 -10.55 5.97 15.45
N PRO A 20 -10.41 6.63 16.61
CA PRO A 20 -11.10 7.88 16.91
C PRO A 20 -10.84 8.94 15.83
N ILE A 21 -11.85 9.75 15.51
CA ILE A 21 -11.71 10.86 14.56
C ILE A 21 -10.84 11.94 15.20
N VAL A 22 -9.60 12.08 14.73
CA VAL A 22 -8.66 13.12 15.15
C VAL A 22 -8.95 14.42 14.39
N GLY A 23 -8.56 15.57 14.95
CA GLY A 23 -8.70 16.89 14.30
C GLY A 23 -8.09 16.94 12.90
N VAL A 24 -8.51 17.93 12.10
CA VAL A 24 -8.09 18.13 10.70
C VAL A 24 -6.56 18.05 10.60
N ALA A 25 -6.07 16.99 9.97
CA ALA A 25 -4.64 16.76 9.81
C ALA A 25 -4.05 17.74 8.80
N THR A 26 -2.88 18.27 9.11
CA THR A 26 -2.02 19.03 8.20
C THR A 26 -1.37 18.14 7.13
N SER A 27 -1.58 16.83 7.23
CA SER A 27 -0.82 15.79 6.53
C SER A 27 -1.80 14.84 5.87
N VAL A 28 -2.26 15.21 4.68
CA VAL A 28 -3.21 14.42 3.87
C VAL A 28 -2.45 13.85 2.68
N ALA A 29 -2.39 12.52 2.63
CA ALA A 29 -1.69 11.81 1.57
C ALA A 29 -2.58 11.60 0.34
N GLY A 30 -2.01 11.76 -0.85
CA GLY A 30 -2.54 11.29 -2.12
C GLY A 30 -1.78 10.04 -2.56
N PHE A 31 -2.47 8.90 -2.59
CA PHE A 31 -1.91 7.63 -3.07
C PHE A 31 -2.37 7.36 -4.50
N ILE A 32 -1.42 7.01 -5.37
CA ILE A 32 -1.71 6.51 -6.71
C ILE A 32 -1.25 5.06 -6.80
N GLY A 33 -2.16 4.16 -7.17
CA GLY A 33 -1.88 2.74 -7.35
C GLY A 33 -2.20 2.27 -8.76
N ILE A 34 -1.31 1.50 -9.37
CA ILE A 34 -1.57 0.85 -10.65
C ILE A 34 -2.20 -0.51 -10.36
N VAL A 35 -3.47 -0.65 -10.68
CA VAL A 35 -4.25 -1.84 -10.36
C VAL A 35 -5.22 -2.10 -11.52
N PRO A 36 -5.40 -3.35 -11.98
CA PRO A 36 -6.35 -3.70 -13.06
C PRO A 36 -7.82 -3.57 -12.62
N ASP A 37 -8.76 -3.54 -13.59
CA ASP A 37 -10.19 -3.24 -13.35
C ASP A 37 -10.91 -4.27 -12.51
N SER A 38 -10.48 -5.51 -12.65
CA SER A 38 -10.91 -6.62 -11.84
C SER A 38 -9.69 -7.24 -11.19
N ILE A 39 -9.81 -7.55 -9.90
CA ILE A 39 -8.81 -8.32 -9.17
C ILE A 39 -9.45 -9.62 -8.67
N GLN A 40 -8.64 -10.68 -8.60
CA GLN A 40 -9.02 -11.95 -8.01
C GLN A 40 -8.39 -12.05 -6.63
N LEU A 41 -9.20 -12.03 -5.58
CA LEU A 41 -8.72 -12.09 -4.21
C LEU A 41 -8.70 -13.54 -3.73
N PRO A 42 -7.58 -14.09 -3.26
CA PRO A 42 -7.54 -15.45 -2.74
C PRO A 42 -8.32 -15.53 -1.43
N ALA A 43 -9.32 -16.42 -1.37
CA ALA A 43 -10.15 -16.65 -0.19
C ALA A 43 -9.75 -17.94 0.55
N GLU A 44 -9.48 -19.01 -0.21
CA GLU A 44 -9.08 -20.31 0.33
C GLU A 44 -8.20 -21.06 -0.65
N ARG A 45 -7.20 -21.78 -0.13
CA ARG A 45 -6.39 -22.74 -0.88
C ARG A 45 -6.95 -24.14 -0.67
N VAL A 46 -7.21 -24.84 -1.77
CA VAL A 46 -7.72 -26.21 -1.77
C VAL A 46 -6.66 -27.11 -2.40
N GLU A 47 -6.23 -28.11 -1.64
CA GLU A 47 -5.29 -29.13 -2.13
C GLU A 47 -6.08 -30.42 -2.37
N THR A 48 -6.11 -30.87 -3.62
CA THR A 48 -6.77 -32.12 -4.00
C THR A 48 -5.71 -33.11 -4.47
N THR A 49 -5.58 -34.20 -3.71
CA THR A 49 -4.69 -35.31 -4.07
C THR A 49 -5.50 -36.40 -4.78
N SER A 50 -5.18 -36.65 -6.05
CA SER A 50 -5.71 -37.79 -6.82
C SER A 50 -4.54 -38.55 -7.45
N ASP A 51 -4.54 -39.88 -7.28
CA ASP A 51 -3.59 -40.81 -7.91
C ASP A 51 -2.12 -40.34 -7.89
N ASP A 52 -1.60 -40.04 -6.69
CA ASP A 52 -0.20 -39.65 -6.41
C ASP A 52 0.24 -38.29 -7.00
N THR A 53 -0.71 -37.49 -7.50
CA THR A 53 -0.50 -36.10 -7.91
C THR A 53 -1.32 -35.16 -7.03
N THR A 54 -0.65 -34.16 -6.43
CA THR A 54 -1.30 -33.09 -5.66
C THR A 54 -1.52 -31.90 -6.59
N THR A 55 -2.79 -31.59 -6.84
CA THR A 55 -3.21 -30.38 -7.56
C THR A 55 -3.62 -29.30 -6.54
N VAL A 56 -3.32 -28.06 -6.87
CA VAL A 56 -3.55 -26.91 -6.00
C VAL A 56 -4.48 -25.95 -6.73
N THR A 57 -5.62 -25.67 -6.12
CA THR A 57 -6.62 -24.74 -6.67
C THR A 57 -6.91 -23.66 -5.63
N PHE A 58 -7.15 -22.45 -6.10
CA PHE A 58 -7.56 -21.33 -5.24
C PHE A 58 -9.03 -21.01 -5.46
N LYS A 59 -9.77 -20.86 -4.37
CA LYS A 59 -11.06 -20.19 -4.39
C LYS A 59 -10.82 -18.70 -4.36
N VAL A 60 -11.31 -18.00 -5.37
CA VAL A 60 -11.09 -16.56 -5.54
C VAL A 60 -12.40 -15.79 -5.56
N GLU A 61 -12.39 -14.64 -4.91
CA GLU A 61 -13.44 -13.63 -5.03
C GLU A 61 -13.02 -12.65 -6.14
N ALA A 62 -13.80 -12.58 -7.22
CA ALA A 62 -13.58 -11.58 -8.27
C ALA A 62 -14.23 -10.25 -7.85
N LYS A 63 -13.41 -9.20 -7.70
CA LYS A 63 -13.89 -7.88 -7.29
C LYS A 63 -13.62 -6.85 -8.39
N THR A 64 -14.68 -6.15 -8.80
CA THR A 64 -14.57 -5.00 -9.70
C THR A 64 -14.26 -3.75 -8.88
N LEU A 65 -13.16 -3.11 -9.22
CA LEU A 65 -12.68 -1.91 -8.55
C LEU A 65 -13.36 -0.65 -9.11
N PRO A 66 -13.36 0.47 -8.37
CA PRO A 66 -13.93 1.73 -8.84
C PRO A 66 -13.23 2.22 -10.11
N GLU A 67 -13.94 3.04 -10.88
CA GLU A 67 -13.48 3.64 -12.12
C GLU A 67 -12.10 4.31 -11.95
N ALA A 68 -11.18 4.00 -12.86
CA ALA A 68 -9.82 4.49 -12.84
C ALA A 68 -9.75 6.01 -13.07
N GLY A 69 -8.73 6.66 -12.51
CA GLY A 69 -8.48 8.10 -12.65
C GLY A 69 -9.30 9.01 -11.73
N ILE A 70 -10.31 8.48 -11.02
CA ILE A 70 -11.15 9.29 -10.13
C ILE A 70 -10.63 9.26 -8.68
N PRO A 71 -10.28 10.41 -8.09
CA PRO A 71 -9.87 10.46 -6.68
C PRO A 71 -11.02 10.09 -5.75
N LYS A 72 -10.75 9.17 -4.82
CA LYS A 72 -11.68 8.80 -3.75
C LYS A 72 -11.10 9.19 -2.40
N LEU A 73 -11.90 9.90 -1.60
CA LEU A 73 -11.55 10.22 -0.22
C LEU A 73 -11.76 8.99 0.65
N VAL A 74 -10.73 8.62 1.39
CA VAL A 74 -10.72 7.52 2.35
C VAL A 74 -10.34 8.05 3.72
N THR A 75 -11.21 7.86 4.70
CA THR A 75 -11.07 8.40 6.07
C THR A 75 -10.69 7.34 7.10
N ASN A 76 -10.71 6.08 6.72
CA ASN A 76 -10.27 4.96 7.55
C ASN A 76 -10.07 3.71 6.69
N TRP A 77 -9.42 2.70 7.27
CA TRP A 77 -9.18 1.42 6.61
C TRP A 77 -10.48 0.69 6.22
N SER A 78 -11.52 0.73 7.07
CA SER A 78 -12.80 0.08 6.75
C SER A 78 -13.48 0.68 5.50
N GLN A 79 -13.32 1.98 5.29
CA GLN A 79 -13.81 2.66 4.10
C GLN A 79 -12.98 2.28 2.86
N PHE A 80 -11.66 2.08 3.04
CA PHE A 80 -10.79 1.61 1.97
C PHE A 80 -11.23 0.24 1.44
N ILE A 81 -11.37 -0.74 2.34
CA ILE A 81 -11.74 -2.12 1.95
C ILE A 81 -13.13 -2.20 1.32
N THR A 82 -14.04 -1.31 1.72
CA THR A 82 -15.39 -1.22 1.16
C THR A 82 -15.38 -0.62 -0.25
N THR A 83 -14.52 0.39 -0.49
CA THR A 83 -14.48 1.14 -1.75
C THR A 83 -13.67 0.42 -2.82
N PHE A 84 -12.54 -0.16 -2.44
CA PHE A 84 -11.65 -0.85 -3.36
C PHE A 84 -11.81 -2.37 -3.19
N ALA A 85 -11.11 -2.94 -2.22
CA ALA A 85 -11.22 -4.35 -1.86
C ALA A 85 -10.43 -4.60 -0.57
N ASP A 86 -10.67 -5.76 0.05
CA ASP A 86 -9.79 -6.25 1.11
C ASP A 86 -8.54 -6.92 0.51
N LEU A 87 -7.62 -7.35 1.37
CA LEU A 87 -6.40 -8.07 0.99
C LEU A 87 -6.70 -9.52 0.58
N VAL A 88 -7.73 -10.12 1.16
CA VAL A 88 -8.16 -11.50 0.91
C VAL A 88 -9.63 -11.54 0.54
N GLY A 89 -10.04 -12.60 -0.16
CA GLY A 89 -11.44 -12.81 -0.50
C GLY A 89 -12.24 -13.34 0.69
N ASP A 90 -13.54 -13.05 0.74
CA ASP A 90 -14.44 -13.63 1.74
C ASP A 90 -14.74 -15.09 1.42
N LYS A 91 -14.16 -16.00 2.22
CA LYS A 91 -14.37 -17.46 2.13
C LYS A 91 -15.81 -17.92 2.34
N THR A 92 -16.69 -17.04 2.85
CA THR A 92 -18.10 -17.38 3.13
C THR A 92 -19.03 -17.12 1.95
N LEU A 93 -18.52 -16.53 0.87
CA LEU A 93 -19.28 -16.32 -0.36
C LEU A 93 -19.57 -17.66 -1.07
N GLU A 94 -20.80 -17.80 -1.57
CA GLU A 94 -21.23 -19.01 -2.30
C GLU A 94 -20.69 -19.02 -3.75
N ASP A 95 -20.50 -17.85 -4.36
CA ASP A 95 -20.06 -17.67 -5.74
C ASP A 95 -18.54 -17.50 -5.87
N LEU A 96 -17.75 -18.33 -5.17
CA LEU A 96 -16.30 -18.34 -5.33
C LEU A 96 -15.92 -19.10 -6.60
N THR A 97 -15.04 -18.52 -7.40
CA THR A 97 -14.51 -19.18 -8.60
C THR A 97 -13.31 -20.02 -8.20
N GLU A 98 -13.25 -21.26 -8.68
CA GLU A 98 -12.08 -22.11 -8.53
C GLU A 98 -11.13 -21.86 -9.72
N VAL A 99 -9.90 -21.46 -9.41
CA VAL A 99 -8.85 -21.16 -10.39
C VAL A 99 -7.63 -22.02 -10.08
N ASP A 100 -7.10 -22.71 -11.09
CA ASP A 100 -5.87 -23.50 -10.96
C ASP A 100 -4.68 -22.57 -10.65
N GLN A 101 -3.70 -23.07 -9.89
CA GLN A 101 -2.50 -22.32 -9.53
C GLN A 101 -1.75 -21.78 -10.77
N THR A 102 -1.82 -22.45 -11.92
CA THR A 102 -1.16 -22.00 -13.16
C THR A 102 -1.87 -20.83 -13.84
N ASP A 103 -3.18 -20.71 -13.65
CA ASP A 103 -4.01 -19.65 -14.26
C ASP A 103 -4.13 -18.43 -13.34
N PHE A 104 -3.60 -18.53 -12.13
CA PHE A 104 -3.64 -17.49 -11.13
C PHE A 104 -2.49 -16.48 -11.34
N ASP A 105 -2.83 -15.25 -11.71
CA ASP A 105 -1.86 -14.16 -11.87
C ASP A 105 -1.38 -13.63 -10.51
N ALA A 106 -0.38 -14.32 -9.94
CA ALA A 106 0.24 -13.93 -8.68
C ALA A 106 0.87 -12.52 -8.73
N ASN A 107 1.29 -12.02 -9.91
CA ASN A 107 1.91 -10.71 -10.02
C ASN A 107 0.88 -9.59 -9.80
N GLN A 108 -0.34 -9.75 -10.32
CA GLN A 108 -1.42 -8.79 -10.09
C GLN A 108 -1.77 -8.68 -8.61
N ILE A 109 -1.83 -9.81 -7.91
CA ILE A 109 -2.17 -9.83 -6.49
C ILE A 109 -1.03 -9.29 -5.64
N ASN A 110 0.22 -9.59 -5.99
CA ASN A 110 1.37 -8.99 -5.32
C ASN A 110 1.36 -7.46 -5.47
N ALA A 111 1.02 -6.93 -6.65
CA ALA A 111 0.90 -5.49 -6.87
C ALA A 111 -0.25 -4.87 -6.06
N TRP A 112 -1.43 -5.52 -6.07
CA TRP A 112 -2.57 -5.10 -5.26
C TRP A 112 -2.27 -5.12 -3.76
N SER A 113 -1.77 -6.24 -3.23
CA SER A 113 -1.39 -6.41 -1.83
C SER A 113 -0.39 -5.34 -1.41
N ARG A 114 0.64 -5.05 -2.22
CA ARG A 114 1.61 -3.99 -1.90
C ARG A 114 0.96 -2.62 -1.82
N PHE A 115 0.09 -2.28 -2.76
CA PHE A 115 -0.60 -1.00 -2.74
C PHE A 115 -1.55 -0.87 -1.55
N ALA A 116 -2.41 -1.88 -1.33
CA ALA A 116 -3.36 -1.91 -0.23
C ALA A 116 -2.66 -1.90 1.15
N GLN A 117 -1.58 -2.67 1.31
CA GLN A 117 -0.75 -2.68 2.52
C GLN A 117 -0.01 -1.36 2.75
N ALA A 118 0.38 -0.64 1.69
CA ALA A 118 0.97 0.70 1.84
C ALA A 118 -0.06 1.69 2.41
N VAL A 119 -1.31 1.64 1.92
CA VAL A 119 -2.42 2.45 2.47
C VAL A 119 -2.79 2.00 3.89
N TYR A 120 -2.79 0.70 4.17
CA TYR A 120 -2.96 0.18 5.52
C TYR A 120 -1.88 0.71 6.47
N GLY A 121 -0.62 0.69 6.02
CA GLY A 121 0.54 1.24 6.72
C GLY A 121 0.40 2.72 7.07
N PHE A 122 -0.15 3.52 6.17
CA PHE A 122 -0.47 4.93 6.41
C PHE A 122 -1.43 5.07 7.60
N PHE A 123 -2.59 4.40 7.54
CA PHE A 123 -3.56 4.44 8.62
C PHE A 123 -3.00 3.86 9.92
N ASN A 124 -2.20 2.79 9.84
CA ASN A 124 -1.63 2.14 11.01
C ASN A 124 -0.62 3.05 11.74
N ASN A 125 0.16 3.83 10.97
CA ASN A 125 1.21 4.69 11.50
C ASN A 125 0.73 6.03 12.02
N GLY A 126 -0.52 6.43 11.78
CA GLY A 126 -1.11 7.66 12.32
C GLY A 126 -1.82 8.54 11.29
N GLY A 127 -1.87 8.10 10.03
CA GLY A 127 -2.68 8.72 8.99
C GLY A 127 -4.17 8.72 9.35
N THR A 128 -4.84 9.83 9.06
CA THR A 128 -6.27 10.03 9.40
C THR A 128 -7.16 10.01 8.17
N ARG A 129 -6.74 10.62 7.07
CA ARG A 129 -7.43 10.58 5.79
C ARG A 129 -6.44 10.65 4.65
N CYS A 130 -6.79 10.04 3.53
CA CYS A 130 -6.03 10.11 2.29
C CYS A 130 -6.97 10.14 1.09
N TYR A 131 -6.46 10.64 -0.02
CA TYR A 131 -7.07 10.47 -1.33
C TYR A 131 -6.39 9.32 -2.03
N VAL A 132 -7.18 8.45 -2.64
CA VAL A 132 -6.70 7.30 -3.38
C VAL A 132 -7.18 7.41 -4.82
N ILE A 133 -6.24 7.39 -5.77
CA ILE A 133 -6.53 7.19 -7.19
C ILE A 133 -5.98 5.83 -7.60
N ARG A 134 -6.82 5.09 -8.31
CA ARG A 134 -6.41 3.91 -9.05
C ARG A 134 -6.20 4.29 -10.50
N ILE A 135 -5.11 3.83 -11.10
CA ILE A 135 -4.87 3.89 -12.55
C ILE A 135 -4.73 2.47 -13.10
N SER A 136 -5.12 2.26 -14.36
CA SER A 136 -5.00 0.95 -15.01
C SER A 136 -3.61 0.73 -15.60
N ALA A 137 -2.93 1.81 -16.00
CA ALA A 137 -1.61 1.80 -16.63
C ALA A 137 -0.79 3.06 -16.32
N ASN A 138 0.53 2.96 -16.43
CA ASN A 138 1.48 4.08 -16.20
C ASN A 138 1.19 5.31 -17.05
N THR A 139 0.65 5.12 -18.25
CA THR A 139 0.31 6.22 -19.18
C THR A 139 -0.75 7.16 -18.62
N GLU A 140 -1.57 6.70 -17.67
CA GLU A 140 -2.62 7.49 -17.03
C GLU A 140 -2.12 8.33 -15.85
N LEU A 141 -0.86 8.14 -15.43
CA LEU A 141 -0.31 8.79 -14.26
C LEU A 141 -0.41 10.32 -14.33
N ALA A 142 -0.11 10.91 -15.49
CA ALA A 142 -0.21 12.36 -15.67
C ALA A 142 -1.65 12.87 -15.47
N ALA A 143 -2.66 12.13 -15.94
CA ALA A 143 -4.06 12.48 -15.75
C ALA A 143 -4.50 12.34 -14.28
N ALA A 144 -4.00 11.32 -13.58
CA ALA A 144 -4.22 11.15 -12.15
C ALA A 144 -3.59 12.30 -11.33
N LEU A 145 -2.36 12.71 -11.65
CA LEU A 145 -1.69 13.84 -11.01
C LEU A 145 -2.46 15.15 -11.25
N ASN A 146 -2.94 15.38 -12.47
CA ASN A 146 -3.81 16.54 -12.75
C ASN A 146 -5.11 16.53 -11.92
N SER A 147 -5.68 15.35 -11.68
CA SER A 147 -6.86 15.22 -10.81
C SER A 147 -6.54 15.54 -9.35
N PHE A 148 -5.34 15.19 -8.88
CA PHE A 148 -4.83 15.62 -7.57
C PHE A 148 -4.49 17.11 -7.51
N ALA A 149 -4.12 17.76 -8.63
CA ALA A 149 -3.88 19.20 -8.65
C ALA A 149 -5.15 20.00 -8.29
N ALA A 150 -6.34 19.48 -8.61
CA ALA A 150 -7.61 20.11 -8.30
C ALA A 150 -8.02 19.99 -6.81
N ILE A 151 -7.26 19.25 -5.99
CA ILE A 151 -7.55 19.01 -4.59
C ILE A 151 -6.47 19.68 -3.74
N ASP A 152 -6.81 20.83 -3.18
CA ASP A 152 -5.91 21.64 -2.35
C ASP A 152 -5.59 21.00 -0.99
N GLU A 153 -6.40 20.03 -0.54
CA GLU A 153 -6.18 19.35 0.74
C GLU A 153 -4.94 18.43 0.72
N ILE A 154 -4.47 17.98 -0.45
CA ILE A 154 -3.38 17.00 -0.55
C ILE A 154 -2.04 17.69 -0.28
N THR A 155 -1.37 17.30 0.81
CA THR A 155 -0.08 17.87 1.21
C THR A 155 1.10 16.95 0.97
N MET A 156 0.86 15.67 0.64
CA MET A 156 1.89 14.75 0.20
C MET A 156 1.38 13.77 -0.85
N VAL A 157 2.25 13.35 -1.76
CA VAL A 157 1.91 12.41 -2.83
C VAL A 157 2.87 11.22 -2.79
N ALA A 158 2.31 10.02 -2.85
CA ALA A 158 3.08 8.77 -2.90
C ALA A 158 2.55 7.85 -3.99
N ILE A 159 3.46 7.15 -4.66
CA ILE A 159 3.14 6.08 -5.62
C ILE A 159 3.85 4.81 -5.16
N PRO A 160 3.23 4.05 -4.24
CA PRO A 160 3.91 2.95 -3.57
C PRO A 160 4.41 1.89 -4.55
N GLY A 161 5.71 1.59 -4.48
CA GLY A 161 6.33 0.49 -5.21
C GLY A 161 6.74 0.82 -6.64
N ILE A 162 6.54 2.06 -7.09
CA ILE A 162 6.99 2.52 -8.40
C ILE A 162 8.35 3.20 -8.28
N THR A 163 9.35 2.51 -8.80
CA THR A 163 10.76 2.92 -8.78
C THR A 163 11.27 3.31 -10.17
N SER A 164 10.38 3.36 -11.17
CA SER A 164 10.73 3.77 -12.53
C SER A 164 10.95 5.29 -12.61
N GLN A 165 11.98 5.67 -13.36
CA GLN A 165 12.47 7.05 -13.43
C GLN A 165 11.40 8.03 -13.95
N ALA A 166 10.66 7.65 -15.00
CA ALA A 166 9.70 8.54 -15.65
C ALA A 166 8.55 8.92 -14.70
N GLU A 167 8.04 7.93 -13.96
CA GLU A 167 6.95 8.09 -13.01
C GLU A 167 7.39 8.88 -11.78
N GLN A 168 8.57 8.59 -11.22
CA GLN A 168 9.11 9.36 -10.10
C GLN A 168 9.37 10.82 -10.48
N GLN A 169 9.92 11.07 -11.68
CA GLN A 169 10.12 12.43 -12.18
C GLN A 169 8.79 13.17 -12.36
N ALA A 170 7.75 12.53 -12.87
CA ALA A 170 6.42 13.14 -13.01
C ALA A 170 5.83 13.57 -11.65
N VAL A 171 6.02 12.78 -10.59
CA VAL A 171 5.57 13.15 -9.24
C VAL A 171 6.38 14.33 -8.69
N ILE A 172 7.70 14.32 -8.89
CA ILE A 172 8.57 15.42 -8.48
C ILE A 172 8.16 16.71 -9.19
N GLU A 173 7.97 16.67 -10.51
CA GLU A 173 7.53 17.82 -11.31
C GLU A 173 6.17 18.35 -10.83
N HIS A 174 5.22 17.45 -10.56
CA HIS A 174 3.93 17.82 -9.99
C HIS A 174 4.07 18.57 -8.66
N CYS A 175 4.90 18.07 -7.75
CA CYS A 175 5.12 18.70 -6.44
C CYS A 175 5.87 20.04 -6.56
N GLU A 176 6.84 20.15 -7.47
CA GLU A 176 7.58 21.39 -7.72
C GLU A 176 6.73 22.49 -8.37
N ASN A 177 5.79 22.09 -9.25
CA ASN A 177 4.91 23.04 -9.93
C ASN A 177 3.86 23.64 -8.98
N LEU A 178 3.32 22.84 -8.06
CA LEU A 178 2.28 23.29 -7.13
C LEU A 178 2.83 23.87 -5.83
N GLN A 179 4.03 23.45 -5.40
CA GLN A 179 4.76 23.96 -4.23
C GLN A 179 4.02 23.84 -2.88
N ASP A 180 2.88 23.16 -2.86
CA ASP A 180 1.99 22.95 -1.71
C ASP A 180 2.04 21.52 -1.17
N ARG A 181 2.79 20.63 -1.83
CA ARG A 181 2.83 19.20 -1.55
C ARG A 181 4.22 18.61 -1.67
N PHE A 182 4.42 17.50 -0.97
CA PHE A 182 5.71 16.81 -0.87
C PHE A 182 5.64 15.39 -1.43
N ALA A 183 6.60 15.01 -2.26
CA ALA A 183 6.70 13.68 -2.84
C ALA A 183 7.39 12.71 -1.87
N ILE A 184 6.75 11.57 -1.60
CA ILE A 184 7.34 10.45 -0.87
C ILE A 184 7.59 9.32 -1.86
N LEU A 185 8.87 9.07 -2.14
CA LEU A 185 9.33 8.13 -3.14
C LEU A 185 9.98 6.90 -2.50
N ASP A 186 9.93 5.79 -3.22
CA ASP A 186 10.55 4.53 -2.81
C ASP A 186 11.86 4.31 -3.58
N GLY A 187 12.90 3.82 -2.89
CA GLY A 187 14.14 3.38 -3.51
C GLY A 187 13.97 2.07 -4.29
N GLN A 188 14.88 1.82 -5.24
CA GLN A 188 14.88 0.58 -6.01
C GLN A 188 15.07 -0.66 -5.12
N GLN A 189 14.26 -1.68 -5.36
CA GLN A 189 14.39 -2.98 -4.70
C GLN A 189 15.61 -3.73 -5.25
N ASN A 190 16.38 -4.41 -4.40
CA ASN A 190 17.54 -5.23 -4.77
C ASN A 190 18.52 -4.53 -5.75
N PRO A 191 19.16 -3.42 -5.34
CA PRO A 191 20.08 -2.70 -6.20
C PRO A 191 21.31 -3.56 -6.56
N THR A 192 21.79 -3.44 -7.80
CA THR A 192 22.94 -4.22 -8.31
C THR A 192 24.22 -3.93 -7.52
N THR A 193 24.39 -2.68 -7.10
CA THR A 193 25.45 -2.22 -6.20
C THR A 193 24.85 -1.38 -5.10
N PHE A 194 25.42 -1.46 -3.90
CA PHE A 194 24.96 -0.70 -2.75
C PHE A 194 25.52 0.73 -2.80
N ASP A 195 24.97 1.55 -3.70
CA ASP A 195 25.33 2.95 -3.87
C ASP A 195 24.09 3.84 -4.10
N ARG A 196 24.28 5.15 -3.92
CA ARG A 196 23.22 6.15 -4.06
C ARG A 196 22.56 6.09 -5.43
N ASP A 197 23.35 5.93 -6.49
CA ASP A 197 22.85 6.03 -7.87
C ASP A 197 22.06 4.78 -8.27
N SER A 198 22.37 3.61 -7.72
CA SER A 198 21.63 2.37 -7.94
C SER A 198 20.32 2.30 -7.14
N ILE A 199 20.29 2.91 -5.95
CA ILE A 199 19.08 2.96 -5.11
C ILE A 199 18.12 4.06 -5.56
N LYS A 200 18.66 5.26 -5.85
CA LYS A 200 17.90 6.39 -6.37
C LYS A 200 17.53 6.22 -7.84
N GLY A 201 18.31 5.42 -8.57
CA GLY A 201 18.28 5.41 -10.03
C GLY A 201 18.69 6.77 -10.60
N SER A 202 18.23 7.02 -11.82
CA SER A 202 18.45 8.29 -12.55
C SER A 202 17.42 9.38 -12.17
N THR A 203 16.72 9.22 -11.04
CA THR A 203 15.77 10.22 -10.54
C THR A 203 16.53 11.50 -10.12
N ARG A 204 15.99 12.67 -10.43
CA ARG A 204 16.65 13.96 -10.14
C ARG A 204 16.50 14.35 -8.67
N ASP A 205 17.41 15.17 -8.17
CA ASP A 205 17.27 15.77 -6.84
C ASP A 205 16.21 16.88 -6.84
N SER A 206 15.46 16.99 -5.75
CA SER A 206 14.45 18.04 -5.55
C SER A 206 14.30 18.38 -4.07
N ASN A 207 13.94 19.64 -3.79
CA ASN A 207 13.60 20.08 -2.43
C ASN A 207 12.18 19.66 -2.00
N TYR A 208 11.37 19.16 -2.93
CA TYR A 208 9.98 18.75 -2.69
C TYR A 208 9.82 17.23 -2.69
N ALA A 209 10.90 16.47 -2.56
CA ALA A 209 10.86 15.01 -2.57
C ALA A 209 11.79 14.40 -1.53
N ALA A 210 11.36 13.31 -0.91
CA ALA A 210 12.22 12.41 -0.14
C ALA A 210 12.13 10.99 -0.70
N LEU A 211 13.26 10.30 -0.71
CA LEU A 211 13.36 8.90 -1.11
C LEU A 211 13.65 8.04 0.12
N TYR A 212 12.90 6.95 0.26
CA TYR A 212 13.03 6.01 1.36
C TYR A 212 13.54 4.65 0.90
N PHE A 213 14.57 4.18 1.59
CA PHE A 213 15.20 2.87 1.45
C PHE A 213 15.69 2.44 2.85
N PRO A 214 15.64 1.15 3.23
CA PRO A 214 15.24 -0.03 2.44
C PRO A 214 13.73 -0.30 2.47
N TRP A 215 13.30 -1.29 1.69
CA TRP A 215 11.93 -1.81 1.76
C TRP A 215 11.70 -2.51 3.10
N ILE A 216 10.46 -2.51 3.57
CA ILE A 216 10.07 -3.10 4.85
C ILE A 216 9.38 -4.43 4.63
N THR A 217 9.55 -5.36 5.57
CA THR A 217 8.87 -6.65 5.57
C THR A 217 7.60 -6.54 6.39
N VAL A 218 6.46 -6.90 5.80
CA VAL A 218 5.15 -6.95 6.48
C VAL A 218 4.50 -8.31 6.29
N PHE A 219 3.62 -8.68 7.22
CA PHE A 219 2.79 -9.88 7.06
C PHE A 219 1.61 -9.58 6.13
N ASP A 220 1.44 -10.38 5.10
CA ASP A 220 0.34 -10.34 4.16
C ASP A 220 -0.52 -11.62 4.24
N PRO A 221 -1.80 -11.53 4.67
CA PRO A 221 -2.67 -12.70 4.74
C PRO A 221 -2.90 -13.35 3.37
N ALA A 222 -2.87 -12.59 2.28
CA ALA A 222 -3.02 -13.16 0.94
C ALA A 222 -1.85 -14.11 0.60
N GLN A 223 -0.61 -13.70 0.85
CA GLN A 223 0.55 -14.59 0.65
C GLN A 223 0.52 -15.82 1.53
N GLN A 224 -0.01 -15.72 2.76
CA GLN A 224 -0.16 -16.87 3.63
C GLN A 224 -1.11 -17.92 3.04
N ILE A 225 -2.18 -17.49 2.35
CA ILE A 225 -3.11 -18.37 1.65
C ILE A 225 -2.43 -18.99 0.42
N LEU A 226 -1.70 -18.19 -0.36
CA LEU A 226 -1.03 -18.65 -1.57
C LEU A 226 0.07 -19.65 -1.28
N ASN A 227 0.90 -19.37 -0.28
CA ASN A 227 2.06 -20.15 0.11
C ASN A 227 2.01 -20.45 1.60
N PRO A 228 1.26 -21.47 2.04
CA PRO A 228 1.09 -21.79 3.46
C PRO A 228 2.39 -22.24 4.15
N SER A 229 3.40 -22.66 3.37
CA SER A 229 4.73 -23.01 3.86
C SER A 229 5.64 -21.81 4.11
N SER A 230 5.27 -20.62 3.61
CA SER A 230 5.97 -19.37 3.90
C SER A 230 5.38 -18.69 5.14
N ASN A 231 6.13 -17.78 5.76
CA ASN A 231 5.67 -16.98 6.90
C ASN A 231 4.66 -15.88 6.50
N GLY A 232 4.16 -15.89 5.26
CA GLY A 232 3.23 -14.88 4.74
C GLY A 232 3.84 -13.49 4.59
N SER A 233 5.17 -13.36 4.66
CA SER A 233 5.83 -12.06 4.62
C SER A 233 6.06 -11.57 3.18
N ILE A 234 5.80 -10.29 2.92
CA ILE A 234 6.17 -9.61 1.68
C ILE A 234 7.07 -8.41 1.93
N PHE A 235 7.90 -8.09 0.94
CA PHE A 235 8.56 -6.79 0.87
C PHE A 235 7.58 -5.74 0.37
N LEU A 236 7.48 -4.67 1.14
CA LEU A 236 6.56 -3.57 0.93
C LEU A 236 7.33 -2.25 0.74
N PRO A 237 6.90 -1.39 -0.21
CA PRO A 237 7.42 -0.04 -0.33
C PRO A 237 7.20 0.77 0.96
N PRO A 238 8.23 1.49 1.45
CA PRO A 238 8.13 2.24 2.70
C PRO A 238 7.25 3.50 2.60
N SER A 239 7.02 4.05 1.41
CA SER A 239 6.33 5.34 1.20
C SER A 239 4.98 5.47 1.91
N GLY A 240 4.14 4.43 1.88
CA GLY A 240 2.86 4.43 2.58
C GLY A 240 3.00 4.49 4.09
N HIS A 241 3.93 3.74 4.65
CA HIS A 241 4.20 3.75 6.09
C HIS A 241 4.81 5.09 6.53
N MET A 242 5.73 5.65 5.72
CA MET A 242 6.36 6.94 5.99
C MET A 242 5.38 8.10 5.92
N ALA A 243 4.45 8.10 4.97
CA ALA A 243 3.34 9.06 4.93
C ALA A 243 2.53 9.03 6.24
N GLY A 244 2.31 7.85 6.81
CA GLY A 244 1.63 7.70 8.10
C GLY A 244 2.47 8.21 9.27
N VAL A 245 3.79 8.01 9.25
CA VAL A 245 4.72 8.55 10.24
C VAL A 245 4.75 10.08 10.19
N TYR A 246 4.76 10.68 8.99
CA TYR A 246 4.65 12.13 8.82
C TYR A 246 3.38 12.66 9.49
N ALA A 247 2.23 12.07 9.16
CA ALA A 247 0.96 12.45 9.77
C ALA A 247 0.95 12.31 11.30
N ARG A 248 1.60 11.27 11.85
CA ARG A 248 1.71 11.08 13.30
C ARG A 248 2.58 12.14 13.95
N VAL A 249 3.78 12.36 13.43
CA VAL A 249 4.73 13.33 14.00
C VAL A 249 4.16 14.73 13.94
N ASP A 250 3.53 15.09 12.82
CA ASP A 250 2.88 16.38 12.64
C ASP A 250 1.73 16.56 13.63
N GLY A 251 0.93 15.52 13.88
CA GLY A 251 -0.15 15.56 14.86
C GLY A 251 0.30 15.59 16.32
N GLU A 252 1.38 14.88 16.67
CA GLU A 252 1.85 14.75 18.06
C GLU A 252 2.81 15.87 18.49
N ARG A 253 3.71 16.29 17.59
CA ARG A 253 4.80 17.24 17.88
C ARG A 253 4.77 18.48 17.00
N GLY A 254 4.07 18.46 15.87
CA GLY A 254 4.00 19.56 14.91
C GLY A 254 5.02 19.43 13.78
N VAL A 255 4.71 20.09 12.66
CA VAL A 255 5.44 20.03 11.38
C VAL A 255 6.91 20.45 11.44
N PHE A 256 7.32 21.17 12.49
CA PHE A 256 8.72 21.61 12.66
C PHE A 256 9.62 20.48 13.17
N LYS A 257 9.07 19.39 13.69
CA LYS A 257 9.84 18.23 14.14
C LYS A 257 10.08 17.30 12.96
N ALA A 258 11.36 17.03 12.67
CA ALA A 258 11.71 16.05 11.66
C ALA A 258 11.08 14.67 11.94
N PRO A 259 10.53 13.98 10.93
CA PRO A 259 9.88 12.67 11.04
C PRO A 259 10.90 11.52 11.10
N ALA A 260 11.88 11.64 11.99
CA ALA A 260 12.96 10.69 12.21
C ALA A 260 13.02 10.26 13.69
N ASN A 261 13.63 9.09 13.94
CA ASN A 261 13.64 8.37 15.22
C ASN A 261 12.24 7.93 15.68
N GLU A 262 11.40 7.57 14.72
CA GLU A 262 10.04 7.09 14.94
C GLU A 262 9.94 5.60 14.66
N VAL A 263 9.20 4.87 15.49
CA VAL A 263 8.95 3.45 15.27
C VAL A 263 7.91 3.28 14.18
N ILE A 264 8.23 2.51 13.15
CA ILE A 264 7.27 2.12 12.11
C ILE A 264 6.41 0.98 12.65
N ARG A 265 5.10 1.24 12.77
CA ARG A 265 4.11 0.25 13.20
C ARG A 265 3.75 -0.66 12.03
N GLY A 266 3.73 -1.97 12.25
CA GLY A 266 3.37 -2.97 11.25
C GLY A 266 4.56 -3.52 10.44
N ALA A 267 5.73 -2.88 10.50
CA ALA A 267 6.96 -3.44 9.97
C ALA A 267 7.48 -4.54 10.90
N LEU A 268 7.81 -5.69 10.33
CA LEU A 268 8.39 -6.83 11.04
C LEU A 268 9.92 -6.82 10.96
N ASP A 269 10.44 -6.52 9.76
CA ASP A 269 11.87 -6.50 9.48
C ASP A 269 12.15 -5.54 8.30
N LEU A 270 13.42 -5.42 7.91
CA LEU A 270 13.87 -4.70 6.71
C LEU A 270 14.32 -5.71 5.65
N GLU A 271 14.21 -5.34 4.38
CA GLU A 271 14.80 -6.12 3.28
C GLU A 271 16.33 -6.14 3.39
N TYR A 272 16.92 -5.01 3.79
CA TYR A 272 18.35 -4.84 3.90
C TYR A 272 18.74 -4.22 5.25
N ASN A 273 19.65 -4.88 5.97
CA ASN A 273 20.19 -4.36 7.22
C ASN A 273 21.39 -3.45 6.94
N LEU A 274 21.19 -2.15 7.13
CA LEU A 274 22.20 -1.14 6.82
C LEU A 274 23.25 -1.01 7.91
N THR A 275 24.51 -1.04 7.51
CA THR A 275 25.61 -0.62 8.37
C THR A 275 25.75 0.90 8.38
N ARG A 276 26.41 1.44 9.41
CA ARG A 276 26.66 2.88 9.50
C ARG A 276 27.48 3.42 8.32
N ALA A 277 28.46 2.67 7.85
CA ALA A 277 29.32 3.10 6.75
C ALA A 277 28.55 3.21 5.42
N GLU A 278 27.63 2.28 5.18
CA GLU A 278 26.71 2.32 4.03
C GLU A 278 25.74 3.50 4.13
N GLN A 279 25.17 3.74 5.32
CA GLN A 279 24.30 4.89 5.56
C GLN A 279 25.02 6.22 5.31
N ASP A 280 26.26 6.36 5.78
CA ASP A 280 27.08 7.57 5.57
C ASP A 280 27.37 7.80 4.08
N GLY A 281 27.46 6.73 3.27
CA GLY A 281 27.60 6.82 1.81
C GLY A 281 26.31 7.23 1.08
N LEU A 282 25.14 6.88 1.63
CA LEU A 282 23.84 7.26 1.08
C LEU A 282 23.42 8.68 1.48
N ASN A 283 23.86 9.15 2.64
CA ASN A 283 23.53 10.46 3.19
C ASN A 283 24.81 11.27 3.52
N PRO A 284 25.49 11.81 2.49
CA PRO A 284 26.72 12.59 2.64
C PRO A 284 26.52 13.97 3.26
#